data_AF-A0AA96UUW2-F1
#
_entry.id   AF-A0AA96UUW2-F1
#
_cell.length_a   1.000
_cell.length_b   1.000
_cell.length_c   1.000
_cell.angle_alpha   90.00
_cell.angle_beta   90.00
_cell.angle_gamma   90.00
#
_symmetry.space_group_name_H-M   'P 1'
#
loop_
_entity.id
_entity.type
_entity.pdbx_description
1 polymer ?
#
loop_
_entity_poly.entity_id
_entity_poly.type
_entity_poly.pdbx_seq_one_letter_code
_entity_poly.pdbx_strand_id
1 'polypeptide(L)' 'MLTALSNRIGDAALLMSIAWMMHLGSWNFLSFLEYMKEHKIMYVAVLLVILAAITKSAQIPFSSWLPAAMAAPTPVSSLV' A
#
# COMPACT_ATOMS: atom_id res chain seq x y z
N MET A 1 7.68 -17.99 1.94
CA MET A 1 8.39 -16.99 1.09
C MET A 1 7.41 -16.13 0.28
N LEU A 2 6.36 -16.72 -0.31
CA LEU A 2 5.32 -16.00 -1.05
C LEU A 2 4.72 -14.82 -0.27
N THR A 3 4.38 -15.03 1.01
CA THR A 3 3.79 -14.01 1.89
C THR A 3 4.67 -12.81 2.15
N ALA A 4 5.97 -13.05 2.35
CA ALA A 4 6.93 -11.97 2.54
C ALA A 4 7.15 -11.21 1.23
N LEU A 5 7.30 -11.92 0.10
CA LEU A 5 7.55 -11.30 -1.20
C LEU A 5 6.35 -10.47 -1.69
N SER A 6 5.12 -10.97 -1.56
CA SER A 6 3.91 -10.23 -1.95
C SER A 6 3.75 -8.95 -1.14
N ASN A 7 4.01 -9.01 0.16
CA ASN A 7 3.94 -7.84 1.04
C ASN A 7 5.02 -6.80 0.72
N ARG A 8 6.22 -7.23 0.32
CA ARG A 8 7.31 -6.32 -0.04
C ARG A 8 7.02 -5.47 -1.26
N ILE A 9 6.23 -6.00 -2.21
CA ILE A 9 5.76 -5.23 -3.37
C ILE A 9 4.88 -4.06 -2.90
N GLY A 10 3.96 -4.33 -1.97
CA GLY A 10 3.13 -3.31 -1.35
C GLY A 10 3.92 -2.26 -0.58
N ASP A 11 4.87 -2.72 0.24
CA ASP A 11 5.74 -1.84 1.03
C ASP A 11 6.58 -0.92 0.11
N ALA A 12 7.11 -1.44 -1.00
CA ALA A 12 7.85 -0.65 -1.98
C ALA A 12 6.94 0.41 -2.66
N ALA A 13 5.71 0.05 -3.03
CA ALA A 13 4.75 1.00 -3.60
C ALA A 13 4.41 2.12 -2.61
N LEU A 14 4.21 1.79 -1.33
CA LEU A 14 3.95 2.76 -0.28
C LEU A 14 5.14 3.71 -0.09
N LEU A 15 6.36 3.19 -0.04
CA LEU A 15 7.57 4.01 0.10
C LEU A 15 7.77 4.94 -1.09
N MET A 16 7.50 4.49 -2.32
CA MET A 16 7.55 5.35 -3.50
C MET A 16 6.51 6.48 -3.44
N SER A 17 5.29 6.20 -2.97
CA SER A 17 4.27 7.23 -2.78
C SER A 17 4.70 8.26 -1.73
N ILE A 18 5.27 7.81 -0.61
CA ILE A 18 5.78 8.67 0.45
C ILE A 18 6.92 9.54 -0.11
N ALA A 19 7.90 8.94 -0.78
CA ALA A 19 9.00 9.69 -1.41
C ALA A 19 8.50 10.77 -2.38
N TRP A 20 7.42 10.49 -3.13
CA TRP A 20 6.79 11.47 -3.99
C TRP A 20 6.11 12.60 -3.21
N MET A 21 5.34 12.26 -2.17
CA MET A 21 4.62 13.23 -1.34
C MET A 21 5.55 14.16 -0.54
N MET A 22 6.83 13.81 -0.35
CA MET A 22 7.82 14.71 0.26
C MET A 22 7.95 16.05 -0.50
N HIS A 23 7.66 16.08 -1.80
CA HIS A 23 7.70 17.32 -2.59
C HIS A 23 6.68 18.37 -2.10
N LEU A 24 5.57 17.94 -1.49
CA LEU A 24 4.51 18.83 -0.99
C LEU A 24 4.94 19.61 0.27
N GLY A 25 6.04 19.20 0.92
CA GLY A 25 6.53 19.81 2.16
C GLY A 25 5.65 19.53 3.39
N SER A 26 4.47 18.93 3.22
CA SER A 26 3.56 18.55 4.30
C SER A 26 2.89 17.20 4.03
N TRP A 27 2.50 16.53 5.11
CA TRP A 27 1.80 15.24 5.08
C TRP A 27 0.32 15.35 5.41
N ASN A 28 -0.21 16.57 5.49
CA ASN A 28 -1.60 16.78 5.82
C ASN A 28 -2.48 16.36 4.63
N PHE A 29 -3.53 15.60 4.91
CA PHE A 29 -4.48 15.14 3.91
C PHE A 29 -5.21 16.29 3.21
N LEU A 30 -5.49 17.38 3.94
CA LEU A 30 -6.15 18.56 3.38
C LEU A 30 -5.29 19.23 2.30
N SER A 31 -4.00 19.46 2.58
CA SER A 31 -3.05 20.02 1.60
C SER A 31 -2.81 19.08 0.42
N PHE A 32 -2.83 17.76 0.65
CA PHE A 32 -2.76 16.78 -0.43
C PHE A 32 -3.97 16.89 -1.38
N LEU A 33 -5.19 17.03 -0.83
CA LEU A 33 -6.41 17.16 -1.62
C LEU A 33 -6.43 18.45 -2.46
N GLU A 34 -5.94 19.56 -1.91
CA GLU A 34 -5.82 20.82 -2.64
C GLU A 34 -4.85 20.68 -3.81
N TYR A 35 -3.65 20.14 -3.56
CA TYR A 35 -2.64 19.96 -4.59
C TYR A 35 -3.07 18.95 -5.68
N MET A 36 -3.82 17.90 -5.31
CA MET A 36 -4.43 16.96 -6.25
C MET A 36 -5.38 17.61 -7.25
N LYS A 37 -6.11 18.66 -6.83
CA LYS A 37 -7.04 19.37 -7.73
C LYS A 37 -6.30 20.17 -8.80
N GLU A 38 -5.15 20.74 -8.43
CA GLU A 38 -4.34 21.58 -9.32
C GLU A 38 -3.41 20.74 -10.21
N HIS A 39 -2.86 19.65 -9.68
CA HIS A 39 -1.87 18.82 -10.35
C HIS A 39 -2.33 17.37 -10.52
N LYS A 40 -2.75 17.04 -11.75
CA LYS A 40 -3.13 15.66 -12.14
C LYS A 40 -2.01 14.63 -11.95
N ILE A 41 -0.76 15.04 -11.85
CA ILE A 41 0.35 14.08 -11.65
C ILE A 41 0.25 13.36 -10.29
N MET A 42 -0.43 13.94 -9.31
CA MET A 42 -0.62 13.30 -8.00
C MET A 42 -1.54 12.07 -8.05
N TYR A 43 -2.30 11.86 -9.13
CA TYR A 43 -3.01 10.60 -9.34
C TYR A 43 -2.06 9.39 -9.36
N VAL A 44 -0.79 9.55 -9.78
CA VAL A 44 0.21 8.48 -9.75
C VAL A 44 0.52 8.07 -8.31
N ALA A 45 0.70 9.03 -7.40
CA ALA A 45 0.91 8.74 -5.98
C ALA A 45 -0.30 8.01 -5.38
N VAL A 46 -1.52 8.44 -5.71
CA VAL A 46 -2.75 7.75 -5.27
C VAL A 46 -2.80 6.31 -5.78
N LEU A 47 -2.44 6.06 -7.05
CA LEU A 47 -2.39 4.71 -7.60
C LEU A 47 -1.37 3.83 -6.87
N LEU A 48 -0.22 4.38 -6.48
CA LEU A 48 0.77 3.66 -5.67
C LEU A 48 0.24 3.31 -4.27
N VAL A 49 -0.49 4.23 -3.62
CA VAL A 49 -1.16 3.94 -2.34
C VAL A 49 -2.24 2.86 -2.51
N ILE A 50 -3.02 2.92 -3.58
CA ILE A 50 -4.04 1.90 -3.89
C ILE A 50 -3.37 0.53 -4.10
N LEU A 51 -2.25 0.46 -4.83
CA LEU A 51 -1.51 -0.78 -5.01
C LEU A 51 -1.01 -1.35 -3.67
N ALA A 52 -0.47 -0.49 -2.79
CA ALA A 52 -0.08 -0.89 -1.45
C ALA A 52 -1.29 -1.39 -0.62
N ALA A 53 -2.44 -0.74 -0.73
CA ALA A 53 -3.66 -1.17 -0.04
C ALA A 53 -4.17 -2.53 -0.53
N ILE A 54 -4.21 -2.77 -1.84
CA ILE A 54 -4.64 -4.03 -2.46
C ILE A 54 -3.75 -5.19 -2.02
N THR A 55 -2.43 -4.98 -2.00
CA THR A 55 -1.48 -6.01 -1.55
C THR A 55 -1.66 -6.35 -0.06
N LYS A 56 -1.80 -5.36 0.83
CA LYS A 56 -1.98 -5.56 2.29
C LYS A 56 -3.34 -6.13 2.67
N SER A 57 -4.38 -5.89 1.89
CA SER A 57 -5.73 -6.42 2.11
C SER A 57 -6.03 -7.72 1.35
N ALA A 58 -4.98 -8.37 0.80
CA ALA A 58 -5.08 -9.63 0.06
C ALA A 58 -6.14 -9.63 -1.05
N GLN A 59 -6.30 -8.51 -1.75
CA GLN A 59 -7.22 -8.37 -2.88
C GLN A 59 -6.61 -8.97 -4.14
N ILE A 60 -7.43 -9.31 -5.14
CA ILE A 60 -6.97 -9.83 -6.44
C ILE A 60 -6.08 -8.75 -7.10
N PRO A 61 -4.88 -9.08 -7.62
CA PRO A 61 -4.28 -10.41 -7.83
C PRO A 61 -3.41 -10.95 -6.67
N PHE A 62 -3.27 -10.21 -5.57
CA PHE A 62 -2.42 -10.55 -4.42
C PHE A 62 -3.14 -11.36 -3.33
N SER A 63 -4.20 -12.08 -3.65
CA SER A 63 -4.96 -12.85 -2.65
C SER A 63 -4.25 -14.10 -2.15
N SER A 64 -3.29 -14.62 -2.91
CA SER A 64 -2.63 -15.92 -2.65
C SER A 64 -1.80 -15.98 -1.37
N TRP A 65 -1.37 -14.85 -0.82
CA TRP A 65 -0.55 -14.85 0.39
C TRP A 65 -1.33 -15.05 1.68
N LEU A 66 -2.61 -14.66 1.73
CA LEU A 66 -3.41 -14.78 2.95
C LEU A 66 -3.71 -16.25 3.29
N PRO A 67 -4.14 -17.12 2.35
CA PRO A 67 -4.29 -18.56 2.62
C PRO A 67 -2.98 -19.23 3.01
N ALA A 68 -1.84 -18.76 2.48
CA ALA A 68 -0.53 -19.26 2.86
C ALA A 68 -0.12 -18.84 4.29
N ALA A 69 -0.61 -17.70 4.79
CA ALA A 69 -0.40 -17.26 6.17
C ALA A 69 -1.25 -18.08 7.17
N MET A 70 -2.42 -18.57 6.75
CA MET A 70 -3.31 -19.41 7.58
C MET A 70 -2.76 -20.81 7.85
N ALA A 71 -1.66 -21.21 7.22
CA ALA A 71 -0.93 -22.43 7.57
C ALA A 71 -0.17 -22.31 8.92
N ALA A 72 -0.06 -21.09 9.47
CA ALA A 72 0.54 -20.82 10.77
C ALA A 72 -0.44 -21.12 11.94
N PRO A 73 0.05 -21.34 13.17
CA PRO A 73 -0.80 -21.65 14.33
C PRO A 73 -1.83 -20.54 14.65
N THR A 74 -2.97 -20.95 15.23
CA THR A 74 -4.18 -20.13 15.45
C THR A 74 -4.01 -18.76 16.14
N PRO A 75 -3.10 -18.53 17.11
CA PRO A 75 -2.93 -17.19 17.67
C PRO A 75 -2.28 -16.21 16.69
N VAL A 76 -1.53 -16.71 15.69
CA VAL A 76 -0.86 -15.88 14.68
C VAL A 76 -1.84 -15.48 13.59
N SER A 77 -2.75 -16.37 13.18
CA SER A 77 -3.76 -16.07 12.15
C SER A 77 -4.83 -15.08 12.60
N SER A 78 -5.09 -14.91 13.91
CA SER A 78 -6.02 -13.89 14.41
C SER A 78 -5.45 -12.48 14.39
N LEU A 79 -4.11 -12.34 14.29
CA LEU A 79 -3.40 -11.06 14.24
C LEU A 79 -3.11 -10.59 12.81
N VAL A 80 -3.20 -11.51 11.84
CA VAL A 80 -2.91 -11.28 10.42
C VAL A 80 -4.21 -11.01 9.68
#